data_AF-A0A7S2VV29-F1
#
_entry.id   AF-A0A7S2VV29-F1
#
_cell.length_a   1.000
_cell.length_b   1.000
_cell.length_c   1.000
_cell.angle_alpha   90.00
_cell.angle_beta   90.00
_cell.angle_gamma   90.00
#
_symmetry.space_group_name_H-M   'P 1'
#
loop_
_entity.id
_entity.type
_entity.pdbx_description
1 polymer ?
#
loop_
_entity_poly.entity_id
_entity_poly.type
_entity_poly.pdbx_seq_one_letter_code
_entity_poly.pdbx_strand_id
1 'polypeptide(L)'
;ADAAKYHAGRHSSSNSSAETLQHKPVRRLTKSVDVFAAGCIAYYVLTRGKHPFGREPEREYNIIHNHADLSGLDHFPLAKELVQSMISYSPKDRITAADAELHPLFWDPSTKLSFLQDVSDRVVKSNSFS
;
A
#
# COMPACT_ATOMS: atom_id res chain seq x y z
N ALA A 1 -53.91 34.48 -50.03
CA ALA A 1 -52.85 34.14 -51.00
C ALA A 1 -51.59 33.86 -50.20
N ASP A 2 -50.91 32.75 -50.29
CA ASP A 2 -51.09 31.54 -51.07
C ASP A 2 -50.24 30.44 -50.40
N ALA A 3 -50.58 29.19 -50.66
CA ALA A 3 -49.95 28.03 -50.06
C ALA A 3 -48.68 27.58 -50.81
N ALA A 4 -47.92 26.72 -50.12
CA ALA A 4 -46.99 25.70 -50.65
C ALA A 4 -45.57 26.13 -51.06
N LYS A 5 -44.57 25.50 -50.44
CA LYS A 5 -43.92 24.31 -51.03
C LYS A 5 -43.03 23.58 -50.01
N TYR A 6 -43.40 22.32 -49.78
CA TYR A 6 -42.53 21.23 -49.34
C TYR A 6 -41.37 21.05 -50.33
N HIS A 7 -40.16 20.79 -49.85
CA HIS A 7 -39.23 19.84 -50.48
C HIS A 7 -38.45 19.09 -49.40
N ALA A 8 -38.67 17.77 -49.40
CA ALA A 8 -37.90 16.80 -48.65
C ALA A 8 -36.54 16.57 -49.35
N GLY A 9 -35.48 16.45 -48.54
CA GLY A 9 -34.16 16.04 -49.00
C GLY A 9 -33.38 15.42 -47.85
N ARG A 10 -33.56 14.11 -47.64
CA ARG A 10 -32.56 13.27 -46.98
C ARG A 10 -31.43 13.05 -47.99
N HIS A 11 -30.18 13.21 -47.58
CA HIS A 11 -29.14 12.19 -47.72
C HIS A 11 -27.89 12.57 -46.91
N SER A 12 -27.30 11.53 -46.33
CA SER A 12 -26.15 11.44 -45.45
C SER A 12 -24.87 12.07 -46.01
N SER A 13 -24.08 12.72 -45.15
CA SER A 13 -22.62 12.54 -45.09
C SER A 13 -22.07 13.11 -43.78
N SER A 14 -21.48 12.20 -43.01
CA SER A 14 -20.63 12.38 -41.85
C SER A 14 -19.50 13.39 -42.07
N ASN A 15 -19.20 14.20 -41.06
CA ASN A 15 -17.82 14.48 -40.68
C ASN A 15 -17.69 14.69 -39.16
N SER A 16 -17.06 13.69 -38.57
CA SER A 16 -16.39 13.61 -37.28
C SER A 16 -15.69 14.90 -36.83
N SER A 17 -15.95 15.30 -35.59
CA SER A 17 -14.96 15.93 -34.73
C SER A 17 -15.00 15.22 -33.39
N ALA A 18 -14.06 14.30 -33.22
CA ALA A 18 -13.82 13.61 -31.98
C ALA A 18 -13.38 14.64 -30.92
N GLU A 19 -14.32 15.10 -30.10
CA GLU A 19 -13.96 15.69 -28.82
C GLU A 19 -13.33 14.58 -27.98
N THR A 20 -12.01 14.55 -28.06
CA THR A 20 -11.15 13.78 -27.18
C THR A 20 -11.44 14.27 -25.77
N LEU A 21 -12.33 13.56 -25.07
CA LEU A 21 -12.41 13.61 -23.62
C LEU A 21 -11.04 13.20 -23.11
N GLN A 22 -10.18 14.18 -22.86
CA GLN A 22 -8.98 14.02 -22.06
C GLN A 22 -9.45 13.58 -20.68
N HIS A 23 -9.65 12.27 -20.53
CA HIS A 23 -9.59 11.62 -19.23
C HIS A 23 -8.23 12.00 -18.66
N LYS A 24 -8.18 13.05 -17.84
CA LYS A 24 -7.13 13.19 -16.84
C LYS A 24 -7.04 11.81 -16.20
N PRO A 25 -5.91 11.09 -16.28
CA PRO A 25 -5.83 9.79 -15.66
C PRO A 25 -6.18 10.03 -14.20
N VAL A 26 -7.28 9.41 -13.76
CA VAL A 26 -7.60 9.32 -12.34
C VAL A 26 -6.29 8.83 -11.72
N ARG A 27 -5.63 9.68 -10.92
CA ARG A 27 -4.41 9.30 -10.22
C ARG A 27 -4.75 7.98 -9.58
N ARG A 28 -4.17 6.87 -10.06
CA ARG A 28 -4.40 5.56 -9.46
C ARG A 28 -4.07 5.78 -7.99
N LEU A 29 -5.05 5.70 -7.10
CA LEU A 29 -4.80 5.47 -5.69
C LEU A 29 -3.87 4.25 -5.68
N THR A 30 -2.59 4.48 -5.37
CA THR A 30 -1.57 3.46 -5.62
C THR A 30 -1.65 2.44 -4.50
N LYS A 31 -1.46 1.15 -4.83
CA LYS A 31 -1.41 0.06 -3.83
C LYS A 31 -0.47 0.39 -2.65
N SER A 32 0.61 1.13 -2.90
CA SER A 32 1.57 1.57 -1.88
C SER A 32 1.00 2.60 -0.89
N VAL A 33 0.02 3.42 -1.29
CA VAL A 33 -0.70 4.34 -0.38
C VAL A 33 -1.59 3.53 0.57
N ASP A 34 -2.28 2.51 0.06
CA ASP A 34 -3.08 1.62 0.90
C ASP A 34 -2.21 0.86 1.91
N VAL A 35 -1.03 0.39 1.49
CA VAL A 35 -0.06 -0.24 2.42
C VAL A 35 0.38 0.73 3.53
N PHE A 36 0.69 1.98 3.19
CA PHE A 36 1.06 2.98 4.18
C PHE A 36 -0.06 3.21 5.20
N ALA A 37 -1.28 3.39 4.73
CA ALA A 37 -2.46 3.55 5.59
C ALA A 37 -2.70 2.31 6.46
N ALA A 38 -2.58 1.11 5.89
CA ALA A 38 -2.67 -0.15 6.62
C ALA A 38 -1.58 -0.28 7.69
N GLY A 39 -0.35 0.19 7.43
CA GLY A 39 0.72 0.24 8.42
C GLY A 39 0.39 1.14 9.62
N CYS A 40 -0.19 2.32 9.36
CA CYS A 40 -0.68 3.21 10.42
C CYS A 40 -1.82 2.57 11.23
N ILE A 41 -2.75 1.88 10.58
CA ILE A 41 -3.86 1.16 11.24
C ILE A 41 -3.32 -0.02 12.07
N ALA A 42 -2.36 -0.78 11.54
CA ALA A 42 -1.72 -1.88 12.26
C ALA A 42 -1.06 -1.37 13.55
N TYR A 43 -0.28 -0.28 13.47
CA TYR A 43 0.29 0.37 14.65
C TYR A 43 -0.79 0.79 15.64
N TYR A 44 -1.87 1.42 15.17
CA TYR A 44 -2.98 1.86 16.01
C TYR A 44 -3.62 0.70 16.79
N VAL A 45 -3.91 -0.42 16.12
CA VAL A 45 -4.49 -1.60 16.75
C VAL A 45 -3.52 -2.19 17.79
N LEU A 46 -2.26 -2.38 17.41
CA LEU A 46 -1.24 -3.01 18.27
C LEU A 46 -0.88 -2.17 19.49
N THR A 47 -0.93 -0.84 19.39
CA THR A 47 -0.62 0.10 20.48
C THR A 47 -1.86 0.58 21.24
N ARG A 48 -3.04 0.03 20.92
CA ARG A 48 -4.33 0.39 21.53
C ARG A 48 -4.66 1.88 21.42
N GLY A 49 -4.43 2.46 20.25
CA GLY A 49 -4.95 3.78 19.90
C GLY A 49 -3.91 4.84 19.55
N LYS A 50 -2.61 4.54 19.58
CA LYS A 50 -1.58 5.50 19.18
C LYS A 50 -1.43 5.51 17.66
N HIS A 51 -0.90 6.60 17.11
CA HIS A 51 -0.59 6.70 15.68
C HIS A 51 0.92 6.88 15.53
N PRO A 52 1.58 6.23 14.55
CA PRO A 52 3.05 6.25 14.45
C PRO A 52 3.60 7.66 14.22
N PHE A 53 2.80 8.57 13.65
CA PHE A 53 3.17 9.96 13.44
C PHE A 53 2.57 10.93 14.48
N GLY A 54 2.10 10.43 15.64
CA GLY A 54 1.49 11.26 16.67
C GLY A 54 0.03 11.66 16.37
N ARG A 55 -0.49 12.59 17.18
CA ARG A 55 -1.88 13.09 17.09
C ARG A 55 -1.97 14.35 16.23
N GLU A 56 -3.18 14.78 15.92
CA GLU A 56 -3.40 16.11 15.36
C GLU A 56 -3.10 17.19 16.42
N PRO A 57 -2.53 18.34 16.01
CA PRO A 57 -2.24 18.75 14.62
C PRO A 57 -0.85 18.33 14.10
N GLU A 58 0.05 17.80 14.92
CA GLU A 58 1.44 17.51 14.54
C GLU A 58 1.59 16.35 13.53
N ARG A 59 0.57 15.50 13.39
CA ARG A 59 0.63 14.31 12.54
C ARG A 59 1.02 14.59 11.10
N GLU A 60 0.42 15.58 10.47
CA GLU A 60 0.70 15.91 9.06
C GLU A 60 2.16 16.35 8.90
N TYR A 61 2.64 17.19 9.82
CA TYR A 61 4.04 17.60 9.86
C TYR A 61 4.96 16.38 9.98
N ASN A 62 4.67 15.45 10.87
CA ASN A 62 5.47 14.25 11.07
C ASN A 62 5.45 13.31 9.87
N ILE A 63 4.32 13.18 9.16
CA ILE A 63 4.25 12.40 7.92
C ILE A 63 5.14 13.02 6.84
N ILE A 64 5.03 14.34 6.64
CA ILE A 64 5.81 15.07 5.63
C ILE A 64 7.32 15.00 5.90
N HIS A 65 7.72 15.04 7.18
CA HIS A 65 9.14 15.04 7.58
C HIS A 65 9.66 13.65 7.94
N ASN A 66 8.87 12.59 7.74
CA ASN A 66 9.24 11.21 8.08
C ASN A 66 9.65 11.02 9.56
N HIS A 67 8.93 11.65 10.48
CA HIS A 67 9.14 11.54 11.92
C HIS A 67 8.15 10.54 12.54
N ALA A 68 8.35 9.25 12.25
CA ALA A 68 7.59 8.18 12.91
C ALA A 68 8.21 7.80 14.25
N ASP A 69 7.37 7.61 15.27
CA ASP A 69 7.71 7.00 16.55
C ASP A 69 7.05 5.62 16.68
N LEU A 70 7.89 4.58 16.56
CA LEU A 70 7.47 3.19 16.71
C LEU A 70 7.83 2.57 18.07
N SER A 71 8.23 3.36 19.06
CA SER A 71 8.61 2.89 20.41
C SER A 71 7.48 2.10 21.11
N GLY A 72 6.22 2.39 20.77
CA GLY A 72 5.06 1.63 21.22
C GLY A 72 5.10 0.13 20.87
N LEU A 73 5.96 -0.29 19.94
CA LEU A 73 6.14 -1.68 19.52
C LEU A 73 7.50 -2.29 19.92
N ASP A 74 8.28 -1.65 20.81
CA ASP A 74 9.61 -2.15 21.20
C ASP A 74 9.57 -3.56 21.82
N HIS A 75 8.48 -3.91 22.48
CA HIS A 75 8.24 -5.24 23.05
C HIS A 75 7.74 -6.27 22.03
N PHE A 76 7.50 -5.86 20.77
CA PHE A 76 6.99 -6.70 19.71
C PHE A 76 7.77 -6.51 18.40
N PRO A 77 9.02 -7.03 18.32
CA PRO A 77 9.97 -6.68 17.26
C PRO A 77 9.48 -7.03 15.85
N LEU A 78 8.84 -8.20 15.67
CA LEU A 78 8.29 -8.58 14.35
C LEU A 78 7.17 -7.63 13.90
N ALA A 79 6.35 -7.16 14.83
CA ALA A 79 5.30 -6.20 14.49
C ALA A 79 5.90 -4.82 14.17
N LYS A 80 6.92 -4.41 14.93
CA LYS A 80 7.66 -3.16 14.69
C LYS A 80 8.33 -3.17 13.32
N GLU A 81 9.02 -4.25 12.97
CA GLU A 81 9.66 -4.43 11.67
C GLU A 81 8.65 -4.33 10.51
N LEU A 82 7.54 -5.10 10.60
CA LEU A 82 6.51 -5.06 9.58
C LEU A 82 5.92 -3.65 9.43
N VAL A 83 5.49 -3.02 10.52
CA VAL A 83 4.92 -1.67 10.48
C VAL A 83 5.91 -0.67 9.89
N GLN A 84 7.18 -0.71 10.32
CA GLN A 84 8.25 0.14 9.79
C GLN A 84 8.39 0.01 8.27
N SER A 85 8.31 -1.22 7.75
CA SER A 85 8.39 -1.50 6.31
C SER A 85 7.15 -1.05 5.53
N MET A 86 5.95 -1.07 6.15
CA MET A 86 4.71 -0.62 5.53
C MET A 86 4.62 0.91 5.45
N ILE A 87 5.14 1.61 6.46
CA ILE A 87 5.08 3.07 6.56
C ILE A 87 6.33 3.78 6.00
N SER A 88 7.22 3.07 5.29
CA SER A 88 8.39 3.66 4.64
C SER A 88 8.02 4.92 3.86
N TYR A 89 8.76 6.01 4.07
CA TYR A 89 8.47 7.31 3.45
C TYR A 89 8.36 7.22 1.93
N SER A 90 9.39 6.64 1.30
CA SER A 90 9.43 6.36 -0.13
C SER A 90 8.48 5.22 -0.48
N PRO A 91 7.50 5.42 -1.39
CA PRO A 91 6.57 4.37 -1.82
C PRO A 91 7.22 3.14 -2.46
N LYS A 92 8.45 3.26 -2.97
CA LYS A 92 9.19 2.16 -3.62
C LYS A 92 9.83 1.23 -2.60
N ASP A 93 10.11 1.73 -1.40
CA ASP A 93 10.75 0.99 -0.31
C ASP A 93 9.71 0.43 0.67
N ARG A 94 8.42 0.60 0.36
CA ARG A 94 7.34 -0.03 1.12
C ARG A 94 7.22 -1.49 0.72
N ILE A 95 7.07 -2.36 1.72
CA ILE A 95 6.70 -3.76 1.50
C ILE A 95 5.42 -3.83 0.66
N THR A 96 5.29 -4.83 -0.22
CA THR A 96 4.01 -5.03 -0.91
C THR A 96 3.00 -5.70 0.02
N ALA A 97 1.71 -5.58 -0.26
CA ALA A 97 0.69 -6.30 0.53
C ALA A 97 0.89 -7.82 0.48
N ALA A 98 1.33 -8.36 -0.67
CA ALA A 98 1.60 -9.79 -0.82
C ALA A 98 2.81 -10.22 0.03
N ASP A 99 3.89 -9.44 0.04
CA ASP A 99 5.07 -9.75 0.86
C ASP A 99 4.79 -9.55 2.36
N ALA A 100 3.94 -8.59 2.72
CA ALA A 100 3.52 -8.35 4.10
C ALA A 100 2.76 -9.55 4.68
N GLU A 101 1.91 -10.21 3.88
CA GLU A 101 1.18 -11.42 4.28
C GLU A 101 2.13 -12.59 4.59
N LEU A 102 3.28 -12.65 3.92
CA LEU A 102 4.31 -13.68 4.14
C LEU A 102 5.21 -13.40 5.35
N HIS A 103 5.07 -12.23 5.99
CA HIS A 103 5.93 -11.81 7.09
C HIS A 103 5.82 -12.74 8.32
N PRO A 104 6.93 -13.05 9.04
CA PRO A 104 6.93 -13.96 10.20
C PRO A 104 5.98 -13.59 11.35
N LEU A 105 5.52 -12.35 11.38
CA LEU A 105 4.45 -11.90 12.29
C LEU A 105 3.21 -12.80 12.17
N PHE A 106 2.83 -13.16 10.94
CA PHE A 106 1.61 -13.91 10.63
C PHE A 106 1.79 -15.44 10.66
N TRP A 107 3.01 -15.93 10.83
CA TRP A 107 3.25 -17.37 10.91
C TRP A 107 2.66 -17.96 12.18
N ASP A 108 2.03 -19.12 12.03
CA ASP A 108 1.61 -19.95 13.15
C ASP A 108 2.83 -20.54 13.88
N PRO A 109 2.66 -21.05 15.11
CA PRO A 109 3.75 -21.60 15.90
C PRO A 109 4.52 -22.75 15.22
N SER A 110 3.84 -23.58 14.42
CA SER A 110 4.44 -24.73 13.74
C SER A 110 5.36 -24.26 12.61
N THR A 111 4.92 -23.28 11.83
CA THR A 111 5.73 -22.66 10.78
C THR A 111 6.98 -21.98 11.37
N LYS A 112 6.83 -21.25 12.49
CA LYS A 112 7.97 -20.65 13.20
C LYS A 112 8.97 -21.70 13.67
N LEU A 113 8.47 -22.80 14.26
CA LEU A 113 9.32 -23.87 14.75
C LEU A 113 10.06 -24.58 13.60
N SER A 114 9.36 -24.88 12.51
CA SER A 114 9.96 -25.48 11.30
C SER A 114 11.08 -24.60 10.74
N PHE A 115 10.85 -23.28 10.65
CA PHE A 115 11.88 -22.35 10.21
C PHE A 115 13.12 -22.39 11.10
N LEU A 116 12.96 -22.41 12.42
CA LEU A 116 14.09 -22.48 13.35
C LEU A 116 14.86 -23.81 13.25
N GLN A 117 14.15 -24.92 13.06
CA GLN A 117 14.76 -26.23 12.83
C GLN A 117 15.58 -26.23 11.53
N ASP A 118 15.01 -25.75 10.43
CA ASP A 118 15.69 -25.65 9.13
C ASP A 118 16.95 -24.78 9.19
N VAL A 119 16.90 -23.66 9.91
CA VAL A 119 18.05 -22.77 10.10
C VAL A 119 19.12 -23.46 10.94
N SER A 120 18.75 -24.10 12.05
CA SER A 120 19.67 -24.85 12.91
C SER A 120 20.43 -25.93 12.13
N ASP A 121 19.71 -26.74 11.35
CA ASP A 121 20.30 -27.81 10.56
C ASP A 121 21.28 -27.30 9.50
N ARG A 122 20.99 -26.16 8.88
CA ARG A 122 21.89 -25.53 7.88
C ARG A 122 23.19 -25.05 8.51
N VAL A 123 23.11 -24.42 9.68
CA VAL A 123 24.29 -23.90 10.41
C VAL A 123 25.22 -25.05 10.85
N VAL A 124 24.65 -26.13 11.39
CA VAL A 124 25.44 -27.31 11.80
C VAL A 124 26.16 -27.93 10.60
N LYS A 125 25.45 -28.10 9.47
CA LYS A 125 26.04 -28.63 8.24
C LYS A 125 27.19 -27.74 7.73
N SER A 126 27.04 -26.41 7.72
CA SER A 126 28.12 -25.52 7.29
C SER A 126 29.38 -25.61 8.15
N ASN A 127 29.25 -25.85 9.46
CA ASN A 127 30.40 -25.97 10.37
C ASN A 127 31.12 -27.32 10.27
N SER A 128 30.46 -28.37 9.76
CA SER A 128 31.07 -29.69 9.60
C SER A 128 31.93 -29.87 8.34
N PHE A 129 31.99 -28.85 7.46
CA PHE A 129 32.81 -28.85 6.23
C PHE A 129 33.95 -27.81 6.25
N SER A 130 34.23 -27.21 7.41
CA SER A 130 35.46 -26.41 7.67
C SER A 130 36.39 -27.17 8.60
#